data_AF-A0A1Q5Q134-F1
#
_entry.id   AF-A0A1Q5Q134-F1
#
_cell.length_a   1.000
_cell.length_b   1.000
_cell.length_c   1.000
_cell.angle_alpha   90.00
_cell.angle_beta   90.00
_cell.angle_gamma   90.00
#
_symmetry.space_group_name_H-M   'P 1'
#
loop_
_entity.id
_entity.type
_entity.pdbx_description
1 polymer ?
#
loop_
_entity_poly.entity_id
_entity_poly.type
_entity_poly.pdbx_seq_one_letter_code
_entity_poly.pdbx_strand_id
1 'polypeptide(L)'
;MARVDEPSFVISVAAELAGMHPQTLRQYDRLGLVTPSRTRGRGRRYSHEDIDALREIQRLSKDEGINLAGIREIIRLRDELRAAERELRRAARENSRLRDEADARRSHRVFTAGPTGDVVLVPLGMRLSGRGTKRDEGAFRAKPKRVLALPPARTTTLLP
;
A
#
# COMPACT_ATOMS: atom_id res chain seq x y z
N MET A 1 -13.32 -10.41 2.97
CA MET A 1 -13.16 -11.64 3.78
C MET A 1 -13.81 -11.37 5.12
N ALA A 2 -15.04 -11.84 5.34
CA ALA A 2 -15.64 -11.81 6.67
C ALA A 2 -14.85 -12.81 7.54
N ARG A 3 -14.25 -12.36 8.64
CA ARG A 3 -13.62 -13.28 9.61
C ARG A 3 -14.76 -14.11 10.21
N VAL A 4 -14.67 -15.43 10.06
CA VAL A 4 -15.82 -16.35 10.19
C VAL A 4 -16.13 -16.73 11.65
N ASP A 5 -15.31 -16.38 12.64
CA ASP A 5 -15.46 -16.92 14.01
C ASP A 5 -15.50 -15.87 15.14
N GLU A 6 -15.99 -14.66 14.88
CA GLU A 6 -16.25 -13.70 15.96
C GLU A 6 -17.60 -14.04 16.65
N PRO A 7 -17.64 -14.21 17.99
CA PRO A 7 -18.90 -14.37 18.71
C PRO A 7 -19.87 -13.24 18.37
N SER A 8 -21.07 -13.62 17.95
CA SER A 8 -22.07 -12.68 17.43
C SER A 8 -23.21 -12.47 18.43
N PHE A 9 -23.20 -11.30 19.06
CA PHE A 9 -24.10 -10.91 20.12
C PHE A 9 -25.41 -10.33 19.58
N VAL A 10 -26.51 -10.66 20.26
CA VAL A 10 -27.80 -9.98 20.03
C VAL A 10 -27.76 -8.57 20.62
N ILE A 11 -28.65 -7.70 20.17
CA ILE A 11 -28.66 -6.28 20.59
C ILE A 11 -28.74 -6.07 22.10
N SER A 12 -29.45 -6.94 22.84
CA SER A 12 -29.54 -6.84 24.31
C SER A 12 -28.17 -7.08 24.95
N VAL A 13 -27.51 -8.18 24.59
CA VAL A 13 -26.18 -8.53 25.11
C VAL A 13 -25.14 -7.49 24.68
N ALA A 14 -25.20 -7.03 23.43
CA ALA A 14 -24.30 -5.97 22.96
C ALA A 14 -24.51 -4.65 23.73
N ALA A 15 -25.75 -4.31 24.10
CA ALA A 15 -26.06 -3.11 24.88
C ALA A 15 -25.48 -3.21 26.30
N GLU A 16 -25.62 -4.38 26.95
CA GLU A 16 -25.02 -4.64 28.27
C GLU A 16 -23.49 -4.56 28.21
N LEU A 17 -22.86 -5.22 27.23
CA LEU A 17 -21.42 -5.20 27.05
C LEU A 17 -20.89 -3.80 26.74
N ALA A 18 -21.62 -3.02 25.94
CA ALA A 18 -21.25 -1.64 25.62
C ALA A 18 -21.58 -0.64 26.75
N GLY A 19 -22.31 -1.03 27.79
CA GLY A 19 -22.75 -0.12 28.85
C GLY A 19 -23.77 0.93 28.35
N MET A 20 -24.67 0.53 27.46
CA MET A 20 -25.60 1.43 26.78
C MET A 20 -27.03 0.90 26.77
N HIS A 21 -27.99 1.78 26.49
CA HIS A 21 -29.37 1.37 26.27
C HIS A 21 -29.56 0.80 24.85
N PRO A 22 -30.33 -0.30 24.65
CA PRO A 22 -30.58 -0.88 23.33
C PRO A 22 -31.15 0.10 22.29
N GLN A 23 -31.89 1.12 22.74
CA GLN A 23 -32.40 2.18 21.84
C GLN A 23 -31.28 3.04 21.25
N THR A 24 -30.23 3.33 22.03
CA THR A 24 -29.06 4.10 21.58
C THR A 24 -28.27 3.31 20.53
N LEU A 25 -28.10 1.99 20.73
CA LEU A 25 -27.49 1.11 19.72
C LEU A 25 -28.28 1.13 18.41
N ARG A 26 -29.62 1.11 18.48
CA ARG A 26 -30.47 1.24 17.27
C ARG A 26 -30.29 2.58 16.59
N GLN A 27 -30.12 3.67 17.35
CA GLN A 27 -29.84 4.98 16.79
C GLN A 27 -28.49 5.00 16.07
N TYR A 28 -27.43 4.48 16.69
CA TYR A 28 -26.08 4.46 16.09
C TYR A 28 -26.00 3.60 14.84
N ASP A 29 -26.67 2.44 14.81
CA ASP A 29 -26.78 1.64 13.59
C ASP A 29 -27.59 2.34 12.49
N ARG A 30 -28.70 3.03 12.82
CA ARG A 30 -29.44 3.82 11.80
C ARG A 30 -28.58 4.94 11.23
N LEU A 31 -27.71 5.49 12.07
CA LEU A 31 -26.69 6.45 11.67
C LEU A 31 -25.49 5.77 11.00
N GLY A 32 -25.52 4.47 10.70
CA GLY A 32 -24.44 3.77 10.00
C GLY A 32 -23.07 3.88 10.67
N LEU A 33 -23.02 4.20 11.97
CA LEU A 33 -21.77 4.29 12.72
C LEU A 33 -21.17 2.90 12.96
N VAL A 34 -22.04 1.88 13.02
CA VAL A 34 -21.70 0.47 13.15
C VAL A 34 -22.62 -0.30 12.22
N THR A 35 -22.07 -1.25 11.46
CA THR A 35 -22.82 -2.07 10.50
C THR A 35 -22.88 -3.52 11.00
N PRO A 36 -23.82 -3.85 11.90
CA PRO A 36 -23.95 -5.21 12.41
C PRO A 36 -24.32 -6.17 11.29
N SER A 37 -23.82 -7.39 11.39
CA SER A 37 -24.21 -8.48 10.49
C SER A 37 -25.71 -8.78 10.68
N ARG A 38 -26.43 -9.01 9.57
CA ARG A 38 -27.85 -9.36 9.59
C ARG A 38 -28.01 -10.86 9.45
N THR A 39 -28.71 -11.49 10.39
CA THR A 39 -29.05 -12.93 10.28
C THR A 39 -30.30 -13.12 9.42
N ARG A 40 -30.45 -14.29 8.77
CA ARG A 40 -31.64 -14.67 7.96
C ARG A 40 -32.98 -14.51 8.70
N GLY A 41 -32.97 -14.48 10.04
CA GLY A 41 -34.14 -14.28 10.90
C GLY A 41 -34.36 -12.85 11.43
N ARG A 42 -33.97 -11.79 10.70
CA ARG A 42 -34.17 -10.35 11.05
C ARG A 42 -33.42 -9.79 12.26
N GLY A 43 -32.71 -10.61 13.03
CA GLY A 43 -31.90 -10.15 14.16
C GLY A 43 -30.55 -9.53 13.74
N ARG A 44 -30.18 -8.43 14.40
CA ARG A 44 -28.85 -7.80 14.32
C ARG A 44 -27.86 -8.58 15.19
N ARG A 45 -26.70 -8.84 14.64
CA ARG A 45 -25.61 -9.58 15.25
C ARG A 45 -24.39 -8.68 15.31
N TYR A 46 -24.02 -8.28 16.52
CA TYR A 46 -22.86 -7.45 16.80
C TYR A 46 -21.66 -8.33 17.10
N SER A 47 -20.53 -8.05 16.48
CA SER A 47 -19.24 -8.70 16.77
C SER A 47 -18.60 -8.05 18.02
N HIS A 48 -17.47 -8.60 18.52
CA HIS A 48 -16.69 -7.89 19.55
C HIS A 48 -16.14 -6.57 19.02
N GLU A 49 -15.63 -6.54 17.78
CA GLU A 49 -15.16 -5.32 17.12
C GLU A 49 -16.25 -4.23 17.08
N ASP A 50 -17.52 -4.63 16.84
CA ASP A 50 -18.65 -3.71 16.86
C ASP A 50 -18.89 -3.12 18.26
N ILE A 51 -18.73 -3.92 19.32
CA ILE A 51 -18.91 -3.48 20.71
C ILE A 51 -17.83 -2.47 21.11
N ASP A 52 -16.58 -2.72 20.73
CA ASP A 52 -15.48 -1.80 20.99
C ASP A 52 -15.65 -0.48 20.21
N ALA A 53 -16.12 -0.57 18.96
CA ALA A 53 -16.49 0.62 18.18
C ALA A 53 -17.61 1.41 18.86
N LEU A 54 -18.65 0.75 19.38
CA LEU A 54 -19.72 1.41 20.12
C LEU A 54 -19.17 2.15 21.35
N ARG A 55 -18.34 1.50 22.17
CA ARG A 55 -17.72 2.12 23.36
C ARG A 55 -16.92 3.36 22.99
N GLU A 56 -16.14 3.29 21.91
CA GLU A 56 -15.36 4.43 21.42
C GLU A 56 -16.26 5.57 20.94
N ILE A 57 -17.34 5.28 20.20
CA ILE A 57 -18.34 6.29 19.79
C ILE A 57 -18.93 6.99 21.02
N GLN A 58 -19.26 6.24 22.06
CA GLN A 58 -19.79 6.83 23.29
C GLN A 58 -18.75 7.70 24.01
N ARG A 59 -17.49 7.27 24.07
CA ARG A 59 -16.39 8.04 24.66
C ARG A 59 -16.20 9.38 23.92
N LEU A 60 -16.10 9.33 22.59
CA LEU A 60 -15.99 10.53 21.74
C LEU A 60 -17.21 11.47 21.89
N SER A 61 -18.41 10.90 22.05
CA SER A 61 -19.62 11.70 22.21
C SER A 61 -19.75 12.32 23.60
N LYS A 62 -19.41 11.60 24.67
CA LYS A 62 -19.59 12.05 26.07
C LYS A 62 -18.43 12.90 26.57
N ASP A 63 -17.20 12.48 26.30
CA ASP A 63 -16.00 13.09 26.88
C ASP A 63 -15.49 14.24 26.01
N GLU A 64 -15.52 14.06 24.68
CA GLU A 64 -15.02 15.04 23.72
C GLU A 64 -16.13 15.92 23.12
N GLY A 65 -17.40 15.64 23.46
CA GLY A 65 -18.56 16.42 23.01
C GLY A 65 -18.80 16.38 21.49
N ILE A 66 -18.25 15.38 20.79
CA ILE A 66 -18.31 15.29 19.34
C ILE A 66 -19.72 14.84 18.91
N ASN A 67 -20.32 15.57 17.97
CA ASN A 67 -21.60 15.19 17.38
C ASN A 67 -21.47 13.86 16.59
N LEU A 68 -22.54 13.06 16.56
CA LEU A 68 -22.62 11.80 15.83
C LEU A 68 -22.30 11.94 14.33
N ALA A 69 -22.61 13.09 13.73
CA ALA A 69 -22.21 13.40 12.36
C ALA A 69 -20.68 13.51 12.21
N GLY A 70 -20.01 14.15 13.18
CA GLY A 70 -18.56 14.24 13.23
C GLY A 70 -17.90 12.88 13.47
N ILE A 71 -18.46 12.07 14.37
CA ILE A 71 -17.97 10.71 14.64
C ILE A 71 -18.06 9.84 13.37
N ARG A 72 -19.16 9.93 12.62
CA ARG A 72 -19.31 9.23 11.33
C ARG A 72 -18.20 9.62 10.37
N GLU A 73 -17.93 10.92 10.25
CA GLU A 73 -16.92 11.43 9.34
C GLU A 73 -15.51 10.99 9.75
N ILE A 74 -15.20 10.99 11.05
CA ILE A 74 -13.94 10.47 11.59
C ILE A 74 -13.78 8.98 11.22
N ILE A 75 -14.83 8.18 11.38
CA ILE A 75 -14.79 6.75 11.02
C ILE A 75 -14.54 6.58 9.52
N ARG A 76 -15.26 7.31 8.67
CA ARG A 76 -15.06 7.30 7.22
C ARG A 76 -13.62 7.64 6.83
N LEU A 77 -13.07 8.71 7.39
CA LEU A 77 -11.69 9.15 7.13
C LEU A 77 -10.66 8.11 7.61
N ARG A 78 -10.90 7.47 8.76
CA ARG A 78 -10.05 6.37 9.24
C ARG A 78 -10.09 5.17 8.29
N ASP A 79 -11.24 4.84 7.72
CA ASP A 79 -11.35 3.78 6.71
C ASP A 79 -10.62 4.09 5.42
N GLU A 80 -10.74 5.32 4.93
CA GLU A 80 -10.02 5.81 3.75
C GLU A 80 -8.51 5.81 3.98
N LEU A 81 -8.05 6.28 5.14
CA LEU A 81 -6.64 6.23 5.52
C LEU A 81 -6.13 4.78 5.56
N ARG A 82 -6.87 3.87 6.18
CA ARG A 82 -6.52 2.44 6.20
C ARG A 82 -6.46 1.84 4.80
N ALA A 83 -7.34 2.26 3.89
CA ALA A 83 -7.31 1.82 2.49
C ALA A 83 -6.06 2.34 1.77
N ALA A 84 -5.78 3.62 1.88
CA ALA A 84 -4.60 4.25 1.30
C ALA A 84 -3.30 3.62 1.82
N GLU A 85 -3.20 3.36 3.13
CA GLU A 85 -2.05 2.68 3.73
C GLU A 85 -1.87 1.26 3.17
N ARG A 86 -2.95 0.51 2.94
CA ARG A 86 -2.87 -0.83 2.34
C ARG A 86 -2.35 -0.76 0.91
N GLU A 87 -2.82 0.21 0.13
CA GLU A 87 -2.33 0.44 -1.23
C GLU A 87 -0.87 0.83 -1.25
N LEU A 88 -0.45 1.76 -0.38
CA LEU A 88 0.93 2.18 -0.25
C LEU A 88 1.84 1.00 0.11
N ARG A 89 1.43 0.16 1.07
CA ARG A 89 2.18 -1.06 1.44
C ARG A 89 2.27 -2.03 0.26
N ARG A 90 1.22 -2.18 -0.53
CA ARG A 90 1.23 -3.04 -1.72
C ARG A 90 2.19 -2.50 -2.79
N ALA A 91 2.10 -1.21 -3.09
CA ALA A 91 2.97 -0.55 -4.05
C ALA A 91 4.45 -0.59 -3.63
N ALA A 92 4.74 -0.38 -2.34
CA ALA A 92 6.09 -0.47 -1.80
C ALA A 92 6.69 -1.88 -1.95
N ARG A 93 5.91 -2.93 -1.67
CA ARG A 93 6.34 -4.32 -1.87
C ARG A 93 6.65 -4.61 -3.35
N GLU A 94 5.78 -4.16 -4.24
CA GLU A 94 6.00 -4.33 -5.68
C GLU A 94 7.23 -3.58 -6.18
N ASN A 95 7.43 -2.34 -5.73
CA ASN A 95 8.60 -1.55 -6.10
C ASN A 95 9.90 -2.21 -5.61
N SER A 96 9.91 -2.73 -4.38
CA SER A 96 11.05 -3.49 -3.85
C SER A 96 11.37 -4.69 -4.73
N ARG A 97 10.36 -5.51 -5.06
CA ARG A 97 10.53 -6.68 -5.93
C ARG A 97 11.12 -6.29 -7.29
N LEU A 98 10.58 -5.26 -7.94
CA LEU A 98 11.06 -4.80 -9.23
C LEU A 98 12.51 -4.27 -9.17
N ARG A 99 12.90 -3.64 -8.05
CA ARG A 99 14.28 -3.21 -7.81
C ARG A 99 15.21 -4.40 -7.65
N ASP A 100 14.83 -5.39 -6.84
CA ASP A 100 15.62 -6.61 -6.63
C ASP A 100 15.82 -7.37 -7.97
N GLU A 101 14.76 -7.48 -8.78
CA GLU A 101 14.85 -8.07 -10.13
C GLU A 101 15.75 -7.26 -11.08
N ALA A 102 15.69 -5.92 -11.02
CA ALA A 102 16.54 -5.06 -11.83
C ALA A 102 18.01 -5.15 -11.41
N ASP A 103 18.29 -5.24 -10.11
CA ASP A 103 19.63 -5.36 -9.55
C ASP A 103 20.22 -6.74 -9.83
N ALA A 104 19.42 -7.80 -9.78
CA ALA A 104 19.82 -9.14 -10.24
C ALA A 104 20.18 -9.16 -11.74
N ARG A 105 19.40 -8.46 -12.59
CA ARG A 105 19.73 -8.31 -14.03
C ARG A 105 20.97 -7.46 -14.27
N ARG A 106 21.23 -6.45 -13.43
CA ARG A 106 22.41 -5.57 -13.55
C ARG A 106 23.68 -6.26 -13.07
N SER A 107 23.63 -7.00 -11.97
CA SER A 107 24.78 -7.72 -11.40
C SER A 107 25.31 -8.82 -12.33
N HIS A 108 24.47 -9.35 -13.23
CA HIS A 108 24.89 -10.28 -14.29
C HIS A 108 25.55 -9.62 -15.51
N ARG A 109 25.85 -8.32 -15.48
CA ARG A 109 26.53 -7.62 -16.58
C ARG A 109 27.91 -7.14 -16.15
N VAL A 110 28.88 -7.27 -17.04
CA VAL A 110 30.28 -6.87 -16.83
C VAL A 110 30.66 -5.74 -17.79
N PHE A 111 31.53 -4.84 -17.34
CA PHE A 111 32.17 -3.85 -18.21
C PHE A 111 33.25 -4.56 -19.02
N THR A 112 33.20 -4.40 -20.34
CA THR A 112 34.25 -4.89 -21.25
C THR A 112 34.71 -3.74 -22.14
N ALA A 113 35.98 -3.78 -22.53
CA ALA A 113 36.49 -2.92 -23.59
C ALA A 113 36.00 -3.44 -24.95
N GLY A 114 35.44 -2.55 -25.74
CA GLY A 114 35.15 -2.76 -27.15
C GLY A 114 36.44 -2.73 -27.98
N PRO A 115 36.40 -3.28 -29.21
CA PRO A 115 37.57 -3.33 -30.09
C PRO A 115 38.11 -1.95 -30.51
N THR A 116 37.31 -0.90 -30.35
CA THR A 116 37.62 0.51 -30.61
C THR A 116 38.04 1.29 -29.35
N GLY A 117 38.14 0.62 -28.19
CA GLY A 117 38.50 1.24 -26.91
C GLY A 117 37.33 1.87 -26.14
N ASP A 118 36.10 1.74 -26.63
CA ASP A 118 34.89 2.15 -25.92
C ASP A 118 34.51 1.18 -24.79
N VAL A 119 33.96 1.67 -23.68
CA VAL A 119 33.50 0.82 -22.57
C VAL A 119 32.03 0.47 -22.77
N VAL A 120 31.73 -0.83 -22.91
CA VAL A 120 30.37 -1.33 -23.09
C VAL A 120 29.98 -2.32 -21.99
N LEU A 121 28.71 -2.28 -21.57
CA LEU A 121 28.16 -3.16 -20.54
C LEU A 121 27.52 -4.39 -21.20
N VAL A 122 28.14 -5.56 -21.10
CA VAL A 122 27.69 -6.83 -21.73
C VAL A 122 27.25 -7.85 -20.68
N PRO A 123 26.40 -8.83 -21.02
CA PRO A 123 26.11 -9.96 -20.14
C PRO A 123 27.39 -10.74 -19.77
N LEU A 124 27.46 -11.26 -18.54
CA LEU A 124 28.54 -12.14 -18.08
C LEU A 124 28.64 -13.37 -18.99
N GLY A 125 29.86 -13.72 -19.41
CA GLY A 125 30.13 -14.83 -20.34
C GLY A 125 30.15 -14.44 -21.82
N MET A 126 29.75 -13.21 -22.19
CA MET A 126 29.87 -12.71 -23.56
C MET A 126 31.27 -12.14 -23.80
N ARG A 127 32.08 -12.84 -24.59
CA ARG A 127 33.35 -12.29 -25.11
C ARG A 127 33.08 -11.50 -26.38
N LEU A 128 33.40 -10.21 -26.38
CA LEU A 128 33.45 -9.43 -27.60
C LEU A 128 34.67 -9.87 -28.39
N SER A 129 34.47 -10.71 -29.40
CA SER A 129 35.54 -11.18 -30.27
C SER A 129 36.09 -10.00 -31.08
N GLY A 130 37.27 -9.53 -30.71
CA GLY A 130 38.06 -8.65 -31.55
C GLY A 130 39.00 -9.50 -32.41
N ARG A 131 38.72 -9.62 -33.73
CA ARG A 131 39.67 -9.62 -34.88
C ARG A 131 39.07 -10.24 -36.17
N GLY A 132 38.68 -9.36 -37.10
CA GLY A 132 38.69 -9.45 -38.58
C GLY A 132 38.11 -10.67 -39.32
N THR A 133 37.14 -10.47 -40.20
CA THR A 133 37.26 -10.19 -41.65
C THR A 133 35.86 -10.07 -42.28
N LYS A 134 35.80 -9.46 -43.47
CA LYS A 134 34.61 -9.07 -44.26
C LYS A 134 33.49 -10.13 -44.32
N ARG A 135 32.26 -9.60 -44.46
CA ARG A 135 30.97 -10.25 -44.77
C ARG A 135 30.27 -10.82 -43.55
N ASP A 136 29.32 -10.05 -43.01
CA ASP A 136 27.94 -10.51 -42.90
C ASP A 136 27.04 -9.32 -42.61
N GLU A 137 26.19 -9.02 -43.59
CA GLU A 137 25.10 -8.07 -43.50
C GLU A 137 24.05 -8.61 -42.55
N GLY A 138 23.95 -8.03 -41.36
CA GLY A 138 22.95 -8.44 -40.37
C GLY A 138 23.03 -7.66 -39.07
N ALA A 139 23.45 -6.39 -39.11
CA ALA A 139 23.55 -5.58 -37.91
C ALA A 139 22.14 -5.17 -37.44
N PHE A 140 21.59 -5.94 -36.51
CA PHE A 140 20.53 -5.49 -35.62
C PHE A 140 21.04 -4.25 -34.88
N ARG A 141 20.69 -3.08 -35.41
CA ARG A 141 21.00 -1.76 -34.88
C ARG A 141 20.22 -1.56 -33.59
N ALA A 142 20.74 -2.07 -32.48
CA ALA A 142 20.34 -1.62 -31.15
C ALA A 142 20.76 -0.14 -31.02
N LYS A 143 19.80 0.78 -31.18
CA LYS A 143 20.04 2.21 -30.97
C LYS A 143 20.57 2.42 -29.54
N PRO A 144 21.69 3.14 -29.33
CA PRO A 144 22.14 3.45 -27.98
C PRO A 144 21.08 4.33 -27.32
N LYS A 145 20.48 3.85 -26.23
CA LYS A 145 19.65 4.71 -25.38
C LYS A 145 20.58 5.79 -24.82
N ARG A 146 20.41 7.03 -25.30
CA ARG A 146 21.03 8.23 -24.75
C ARG A 146 20.84 8.20 -23.23
N VAL A 147 21.94 8.01 -22.50
CA VAL A 147 21.94 8.18 -21.04
C VAL A 147 21.63 9.65 -20.80
N LEU A 148 20.47 9.91 -20.19
CA LEU A 148 20.10 11.25 -19.74
C LEU A 148 21.16 11.68 -18.71
N ALA A 149 21.99 12.63 -19.08
CA ALA A 149 22.99 13.19 -18.18
C ALA A 149 22.26 13.81 -16.98
N LEU A 150 22.50 13.28 -15.78
CA LEU A 150 22.12 13.94 -14.55
C LEU A 150 22.98 15.21 -14.43
N PRO A 151 22.42 16.41 -14.27
CA PRO A 151 23.22 17.62 -14.10
C PRO A 151 24.04 17.53 -12.81
N PRO A 152 25.28 18.04 -12.78
CA PRO A 152 26.09 18.03 -11.57
C PRO A 152 25.43 18.87 -10.48
N ALA A 153 25.45 18.34 -9.26
CA ALA A 153 24.99 19.05 -8.07
C ALA A 153 25.73 20.40 -7.96
N ARG A 154 24.97 21.50 -7.89
CA ARG A 154 25.53 22.83 -7.63
C ARG A 154 26.05 22.84 -6.19
N THR A 155 27.37 22.85 -6.03
CA THR A 155 28.00 23.21 -4.77
C THR A 155 27.72 24.68 -4.52
N THR A 156 26.78 24.98 -3.63
CA THR A 156 26.60 26.33 -3.07
C THR A 156 27.84 26.63 -2.24
N THR A 157 28.77 27.39 -2.81
CA THR A 157 29.83 28.05 -2.05
C THR A 157 29.19 29.12 -1.16
N LEU A 158 29.11 28.84 0.13
CA LEU A 158 29.00 29.86 1.17
C LEU A 158 30.31 30.67 1.17
N LEU A 159 30.23 31.97 0.93
CA LEU A 159 31.26 32.93 1.31
C LEU A 159 30.71 33.79 2.48
N PRO A 160 31.60 34.33 3.32
CA PRO A 160 31.36 34.68 4.72
C PRO A 160 30.51 35.93 4.93
#